data_AF-A0A6I1VZP0-F1
#
_entry.id   AF-A0A6I1VZP0-F1
#
_cell.length_a   1.000
_cell.length_b   1.000
_cell.length_c   1.000
_cell.angle_alpha   90.00
_cell.angle_beta   90.00
_cell.angle_gamma   90.00
#
_symmetry.space_group_name_H-M   'P 1'
#
loop_
_entity.id
_entity.type
_entity.pdbx_description
1 polymer ?
#
loop_
_entity_poly.entity_id
_entity_poly.type
_entity_poly.pdbx_seq_one_letter_code
_entity_poly.pdbx_strand_id
1 'polypeptide(L)'
;RRHPKPFVGYSDITALHLAITRYAGFVTFHGAMLNADLLGNKQPPTESSLLRMLSGQQPALLEHPAAYPLTTLAPGSASGRLLGGNLSMICATIGTAFELDDQGVILFI
;
A
#
# COMPACT_ATOMS: atom_id res chain seq x y z
N ARG A 1 -16.80 -7.76 -0.03
CA ARG A 1 -16.97 -9.24 -0.07
C ARG A 1 -17.56 -9.73 -1.40
N ARG A 2 -18.80 -9.41 -1.78
CA ARG A 2 -19.43 -9.97 -3.00
C ARG A 2 -18.94 -9.41 -4.35
N HIS A 3 -18.31 -8.25 -4.35
CA HIS A 3 -17.84 -7.57 -5.57
C HIS A 3 -16.42 -7.02 -5.36
N PRO A 4 -15.40 -7.88 -5.23
CA PRO A 4 -14.02 -7.41 -5.17
C PRO A 4 -13.69 -6.68 -6.46
N LYS A 5 -13.03 -5.53 -6.34
CA LYS A 5 -12.53 -4.73 -7.44
C LYS A 5 -11.29 -3.99 -6.95
N PRO A 6 -10.40 -3.55 -7.86
CA PRO A 6 -9.30 -2.69 -7.46
C PRO A 6 -9.79 -1.48 -6.68
N PHE A 7 -9.19 -1.27 -5.50
CA PHE A 7 -9.38 -0.09 -4.68
C PHE A 7 -8.01 0.54 -4.45
N VAL A 8 -7.84 1.78 -4.89
CA VAL A 8 -6.55 2.45 -4.99
C VAL A 8 -6.59 3.78 -4.24
N GLY A 9 -5.56 4.06 -3.46
CA GLY A 9 -5.31 5.37 -2.87
C GLY A 9 -4.22 5.32 -1.80
N TYR A 10 -3.78 6.46 -1.29
CA TYR A 10 -2.79 6.53 -0.20
C TYR A 10 -3.20 7.61 0.81
N SER A 11 -2.35 7.88 1.80
CA SER A 11 -2.62 8.90 2.83
C SER A 11 -3.82 8.53 3.71
N ASP A 12 -4.85 9.38 3.80
CA ASP A 12 -6.09 9.18 4.57
C ASP A 12 -6.85 7.91 4.17
N ILE A 13 -6.78 7.51 2.90
CA ILE A 13 -7.37 6.28 2.36
C ILE A 13 -6.83 5.01 3.06
N THR A 14 -5.70 5.10 3.79
CA THR A 14 -5.18 4.04 4.65
C THR A 14 -6.26 3.48 5.60
N ALA A 15 -7.12 4.32 6.18
CA ALA A 15 -8.19 3.83 7.06
C ALA A 15 -9.18 2.91 6.32
N LEU A 16 -9.47 3.21 5.04
CA LEU A 16 -10.32 2.37 4.20
C LEU A 16 -9.60 1.08 3.80
N HIS A 17 -8.30 1.13 3.53
CA HIS A 17 -7.49 -0.07 3.27
C HIS A 17 -7.51 -1.04 4.45
N LEU A 18 -7.34 -0.54 5.68
CA LEU A 18 -7.44 -1.35 6.90
C LEU A 18 -8.83 -1.96 7.07
N ALA A 19 -9.87 -1.14 6.91
CA ALA A 19 -11.26 -1.60 7.02
C ALA A 19 -11.60 -2.66 5.96
N ILE A 20 -11.22 -2.45 4.69
CA ILE A 20 -11.46 -3.41 3.61
C ILE A 20 -10.68 -4.70 3.86
N THR A 21 -9.41 -4.61 4.26
CA THR A 21 -8.59 -5.80 4.53
C THR A 21 -9.21 -6.64 5.64
N ARG A 22 -9.59 -6.01 6.75
CA ARG A 22 -10.16 -6.70 7.93
C ARG A 22 -11.56 -7.24 7.69
N TYR A 23 -12.44 -6.43 7.11
CA TYR A 23 -13.86 -6.75 7.02
C TYR A 23 -14.30 -7.26 5.66
N ALA A 24 -13.62 -6.92 4.56
CA ALA A 24 -14.00 -7.38 3.23
C ALA A 24 -13.05 -8.44 2.66
N GLY A 25 -11.81 -8.53 3.15
CA GLY A 25 -10.88 -9.64 2.91
C GLY A 25 -10.28 -9.71 1.50
N PHE A 26 -10.30 -8.61 0.74
CA PHE A 26 -9.67 -8.56 -0.58
C PHE A 26 -8.54 -7.53 -0.62
N VAL A 27 -7.58 -7.76 -1.52
CA VAL A 27 -6.39 -6.91 -1.68
C VAL A 27 -6.77 -5.54 -2.21
N THR A 28 -6.20 -4.51 -1.58
CA THR A 28 -6.26 -3.13 -2.03
C THR A 28 -4.85 -2.62 -2.35
N PHE A 29 -4.75 -1.46 -2.99
CA PHE A 29 -3.49 -0.94 -3.50
C PHE A 29 -3.21 0.46 -2.93
N HIS A 30 -2.07 0.61 -2.26
CA HIS A 30 -1.51 1.93 -1.99
C HIS A 30 -0.89 2.48 -3.28
N GLY A 31 -1.50 3.50 -3.88
CA GLY A 31 -1.13 3.93 -5.22
C GLY A 31 -1.72 5.27 -5.63
N ALA A 32 -1.44 5.65 -6.88
CA ALA A 32 -1.66 6.99 -7.39
C ALA A 32 -3.13 7.47 -7.26
N MET A 33 -3.31 8.70 -6.76
CA MET A 33 -4.60 9.36 -6.65
C MET A 33 -4.92 10.12 -7.95
N LEU A 34 -6.20 10.11 -8.35
CA LEU A 34 -6.63 10.73 -9.61
C LEU A 34 -6.22 12.21 -9.70
N ASN A 35 -6.66 13.02 -8.73
CA ASN A 35 -6.42 14.46 -8.78
C ASN A 35 -4.96 14.84 -8.50
N ALA A 36 -4.39 14.27 -7.43
CA ALA A 36 -3.05 14.66 -6.96
C ALA A 36 -1.92 14.13 -7.85
N ASP A 37 -2.10 12.98 -8.50
CA ASP A 37 -1.01 12.31 -9.21
C ASP A 37 -1.28 12.23 -10.71
N LEU A 38 -2.37 11.57 -11.12
CA LEU A 38 -2.64 11.27 -12.53
C LEU A 38 -2.98 12.54 -13.34
N LEU A 39 -3.76 13.44 -12.73
CA LEU A 39 -4.04 14.77 -13.29
C LEU A 39 -3.04 15.83 -12.83
N GLY A 40 -2.23 15.53 -11.80
CA GLY A 40 -1.30 16.44 -11.15
C GLY A 40 0.09 16.53 -11.79
N ASN A 41 0.26 16.04 -13.02
CA ASN A 41 1.55 15.98 -13.73
C ASN A 41 2.66 15.21 -12.99
N LYS A 42 2.30 14.19 -12.20
CA LYS A 42 3.30 13.37 -11.51
C LYS A 42 4.08 12.54 -12.53
N GLN A 43 5.40 12.57 -12.40
CA GLN A 43 6.31 11.97 -13.37
C GLN A 43 6.33 10.43 -13.27
N PRO A 44 6.78 9.74 -14.32
CA PRO A 44 7.09 8.31 -14.25
C PRO A 44 7.98 7.99 -13.04
N PRO A 45 7.82 6.80 -12.41
CA PRO A 45 7.04 5.66 -12.89
C PRO A 45 5.64 5.53 -12.28
N THR A 46 5.07 6.58 -11.67
CA THR A 46 3.85 6.45 -10.85
C THR A 46 2.66 5.82 -11.60
N GLU A 47 2.27 6.37 -12.75
CA GLU A 47 1.15 5.84 -13.53
C GLU A 47 1.46 4.46 -14.11
N SER A 48 2.64 4.29 -14.73
CA SER A 48 3.01 3.03 -15.37
C SER A 48 3.17 1.88 -14.37
N SER A 49 3.64 2.16 -13.16
CA SER A 49 3.71 1.19 -12.05
C SER A 49 2.31 0.80 -11.58
N LEU A 50 1.41 1.76 -11.41
CA LEU A 50 0.02 1.48 -11.03
C LEU A 50 -0.68 0.60 -12.07
N LEU A 51 -0.61 0.98 -13.36
CA LEU A 51 -1.25 0.22 -14.43
C LEU A 51 -0.69 -1.20 -14.53
N ARG A 52 0.63 -1.36 -14.42
CA ARG A 52 1.30 -2.66 -14.44
C ARG A 52 0.83 -3.56 -13.29
N MET A 53 0.70 -3.00 -12.08
CA MET A 53 0.23 -3.75 -10.92
C MET A 53 -1.24 -4.16 -11.08
N LEU A 54 -2.09 -3.25 -11.56
CA LEU A 54 -3.51 -3.51 -11.80
C LEU A 54 -3.77 -4.50 -12.95
N SER A 55 -2.88 -4.56 -13.94
CA SER A 55 -2.95 -5.51 -15.05
C SER A 55 -2.29 -6.85 -14.76
N GLY A 56 -1.77 -7.07 -13.54
CA GLY A 56 -1.11 -8.31 -13.15
C GLY A 56 0.26 -8.52 -13.81
N GLN A 57 0.90 -7.47 -14.31
CA GLN A 57 2.20 -7.50 -15.00
C GLN A 57 3.37 -7.12 -14.09
N GLN A 58 3.18 -7.23 -12.76
CA GLN A 58 4.18 -6.82 -11.78
C GLN A 58 5.42 -7.74 -11.84
N PRO A 59 6.64 -7.19 -11.90
CA PRO A 59 7.86 -8.00 -11.84
C PRO A 59 8.02 -8.69 -10.48
N ALA A 60 8.74 -9.81 -10.45
CA ALA A 60 9.04 -10.54 -9.22
C ALA A 60 9.93 -9.73 -8.25
N LEU A 61 10.72 -8.79 -8.78
CA LEU A 61 11.56 -7.88 -8.01
C LEU A 61 11.04 -6.44 -8.18
N LEU A 62 10.85 -5.75 -7.06
CA LEU A 62 10.59 -4.31 -7.07
C LEU A 62 11.92 -3.57 -7.18
N GLU A 63 12.15 -2.91 -8.31
CA GLU A 63 13.32 -2.06 -8.48
C GLU A 63 13.19 -0.80 -7.62
N HIS A 64 14.18 -0.58 -6.75
CA HIS A 64 14.24 0.63 -5.96
C HIS A 64 14.94 1.74 -6.75
N PRO A 65 14.42 2.97 -6.80
CA PRO A 65 15.06 4.04 -7.55
C PRO A 65 16.45 4.34 -6.96
N ALA A 66 17.48 4.31 -7.82
CA ALA A 66 18.86 4.55 -7.40
C ALA A 66 19.08 5.93 -6.75
N ALA A 67 18.21 6.91 -7.04
CA ALA A 67 18.23 8.24 -6.45
C ALA A 67 17.87 8.26 -4.95
N TYR A 68 17.28 7.19 -4.40
CA TYR A 68 16.79 7.12 -3.02
C TYR A 68 17.33 5.89 -2.27
N PRO A 69 18.65 5.69 -2.13
CA PRO A 69 19.21 4.44 -1.63
C PRO A 69 18.62 3.98 -0.28
N LEU A 70 18.31 2.68 -0.19
CA LEU A 70 17.81 2.05 1.04
C LEU A 70 18.91 1.98 2.10
N THR A 71 18.54 2.25 3.35
CA THR A 71 19.42 2.07 4.52
C THR A 71 18.94 0.88 5.33
N THR A 72 19.84 -0.06 5.64
CA THR A 72 19.53 -1.19 6.52
C THR A 72 19.69 -0.76 7.97
N LEU A 73 18.58 -0.70 8.72
CA LEU A 73 18.59 -0.41 10.15
C LEU A 73 18.88 -1.66 10.99
N ALA A 74 18.31 -2.80 10.59
CA ALA A 74 18.53 -4.10 11.19
C ALA A 74 18.66 -5.14 10.07
N PRO A 75 19.74 -5.95 10.03
CA PRO A 75 19.91 -6.98 9.01
C PRO A 75 18.96 -8.15 9.28
N GLY A 76 18.48 -8.77 8.20
CA GLY A 76 17.61 -9.94 8.29
C GLY A 76 16.89 -10.25 6.99
N SER A 77 16.08 -11.30 7.02
CA SER A 77 15.16 -11.67 5.96
C SER A 77 13.80 -12.03 6.56
N ALA A 78 12.72 -11.56 5.94
CA ALA A 78 11.36 -11.78 6.38
C ALA A 78 10.43 -11.93 5.17
N SER A 79 9.32 -12.64 5.37
CA SER A 79 8.25 -12.80 4.39
C SER A 79 6.91 -12.72 5.11
N GLY A 80 5.96 -11.99 4.53
CA GLY A 80 4.66 -11.75 5.14
C GLY A 80 3.77 -10.91 4.22
N ARG A 81 2.51 -10.76 4.61
CA ARG A 81 1.58 -9.87 3.90
C ARG A 81 2.06 -8.43 4.06
N LEU A 82 2.16 -7.67 2.97
CA LEU A 82 2.41 -6.23 3.05
C LEU A 82 1.14 -5.53 3.57
N LEU A 83 1.26 -4.78 4.67
CA LEU A 83 0.16 -4.03 5.26
C LEU A 83 0.69 -2.72 5.84
N GLY A 84 -0.14 -1.68 5.92
CA GLY A 84 0.26 -0.39 6.47
C GLY A 84 -0.29 0.77 5.65
N GLY A 85 0.52 1.79 5.41
CA GLY A 85 0.15 3.03 4.76
C GLY A 85 0.60 4.24 5.56
N ASN A 86 -0.25 5.25 5.66
CA ASN A 86 0.07 6.44 6.43
C ASN A 86 0.09 6.15 7.94
N LEU A 87 1.24 6.40 8.58
CA LEU A 87 1.45 6.14 10.01
C LEU A 87 0.43 6.85 10.91
N SER A 88 0.10 8.11 10.64
CA SER A 88 -0.88 8.85 11.45
C SER A 88 -2.27 8.21 11.39
N MET A 89 -2.67 7.71 10.22
CA MET A 89 -3.94 6.99 10.08
C MET A 89 -3.91 5.64 10.79
N ILE A 90 -2.80 4.91 10.75
CA ILE A 90 -2.65 3.66 11.51
C ILE A 90 -2.82 3.95 13.00
N CYS A 91 -2.08 4.93 13.54
CA CYS A 91 -2.17 5.33 14.93
C CYS A 91 -3.59 5.74 15.33
N ALA A 92 -4.31 6.45 14.47
CA ALA A 92 -5.69 6.88 14.73
C ALA A 92 -6.68 5.71 14.85
N THR A 93 -6.35 4.52 14.34
CA THR A 93 -7.21 3.33 14.41
C THR A 93 -6.92 2.41 15.58
N ILE A 94 -5.83 2.62 16.34
CA ILE A 94 -5.42 1.76 17.46
C ILE A 94 -6.53 1.71 18.52
N GLY A 95 -6.86 0.50 18.98
CA GLY A 95 -7.92 0.29 19.97
C GLY A 95 -9.34 0.42 19.42
N THR A 96 -9.50 0.62 18.12
CA THR A 96 -10.80 0.58 17.44
C THR A 96 -10.98 -0.76 16.74
N ALA A 97 -12.20 -1.04 16.29
CA ALA A 97 -12.49 -2.23 15.50
C ALA A 97 -11.71 -2.27 14.15
N PHE A 98 -11.17 -1.13 13.70
CA PHE A 98 -10.43 -0.98 12.45
C PHE A 98 -8.91 -1.00 12.62
N GLU A 99 -8.41 -1.33 13.81
CA GLU A 99 -6.97 -1.43 14.05
C GLU A 99 -6.30 -2.41 13.09
N LEU A 100 -5.03 -2.12 12.79
CA LEU A 100 -4.20 -2.94 11.92
C LEU A 100 -3.99 -4.33 12.55
N ASP A 101 -4.26 -5.38 11.77
CA ASP A 101 -3.94 -6.75 12.14
C ASP A 101 -2.45 -7.01 11.86
N ASP A 102 -1.66 -7.05 12.92
CA ASP A 102 -0.20 -6.99 12.90
C ASP A 102 0.48 -8.36 12.85
N GLN A 103 -0.29 -9.45 12.87
CA GLN A 103 0.26 -10.80 12.94
C GLN A 103 0.82 -11.24 11.59
N GLY A 104 2.14 -11.48 11.54
CA GLY A 104 2.83 -12.03 10.37
C GLY A 104 2.88 -11.10 9.16
N VAL A 105 2.79 -9.78 9.38
CA VAL A 105 2.83 -8.78 8.30
C VAL A 105 4.20 -8.13 8.16
N ILE A 106 4.49 -7.66 6.94
CA ILE A 106 5.53 -6.66 6.71
C ILE A 106 4.85 -5.30 6.76
N LEU A 107 5.17 -4.50 7.77
CA LEU A 107 4.62 -3.17 7.97
C LEU A 107 5.29 -2.16 7.01
N PHE A 108 4.49 -1.44 6.22
CA PHE A 108 4.93 -0.34 5.35
C PHE A 108 4.39 1.00 5.85
N ILE A 109 5.27 1.96 6.15
CA ILE A 109 4.94 3.28 6.70
C ILE A 109 5.75 4.41 6.07
#